data_AF-A0ABD0MHR5-F1
#
_entry.id   AF-A0ABD0MHR5-F1
#
_cell.length_a   1.000
_cell.length_b   1.000
_cell.length_c   1.000
_cell.angle_alpha   90.00
_cell.angle_beta   90.00
_cell.angle_gamma   90.00
#
_symmetry.space_group_name_H-M   'P 1'
#
loop_
_entity.id
_entity.type
_entity.pdbx_description
1 polymer ?
#
loop_
_entity_poly.entity_id
_entity_poly.type
_entity_poly.pdbx_seq_one_letter_code
_entity_poly.pdbx_strand_id
1 'polypeptide(L)'
;MKNVTLRTDASFREQLQEEHHWSFGVSPFCMLQIDMIQQFPADYMHQCCLGVMRKLIVLWLRGKLSTRLSSGQLREISSRLLGLRPFMPDLFARKPRGLENIDRWKATELRQFVLYTGKIVLKGVLSDELYEHFMLFSVALAILVCPHLVKQYSCFASDLLFDFVEDGRKLYGDAFLVYNVHSMVHLASDAHAYCGLDECSSFPFENYLHQLKRLVHSGRNPLSQIIKRLGEIDKHREELSNKPAAVVETQKPNNVFVLSNLQCCEVISVVDATGEVDRMVRYRVYDNLKPLFMQPCDSRLIGVYKAQ
;
A
#
# COMPACT_ATOMS: atom_id res chain seq x y z
N MET A 1 1.75 -14.73 -21.51
CA MET A 1 3.20 -15.00 -21.23
C MET A 1 3.49 -16.50 -21.15
N LYS A 2 3.90 -17.18 -22.23
CA LYS A 2 4.20 -18.64 -22.21
C LYS A 2 5.70 -18.91 -22.37
N ASN A 3 6.23 -19.78 -21.51
CA ASN A 3 7.60 -20.35 -21.44
C ASN A 3 8.74 -19.45 -20.93
N VAL A 4 8.64 -18.97 -19.68
CA VAL A 4 9.83 -18.62 -18.89
C VAL A 4 9.82 -19.51 -17.64
N THR A 5 10.87 -20.30 -17.46
CA THR A 5 11.04 -21.17 -16.30
C THR A 5 11.23 -20.29 -15.05
N LEU A 6 10.47 -20.58 -13.99
CA LEU A 6 10.60 -19.86 -12.72
C LEU A 6 12.00 -20.10 -12.14
N ARG A 7 12.64 -19.05 -11.62
CA ARG A 7 13.96 -19.16 -11.00
C ARG A 7 13.85 -19.84 -9.65
N THR A 8 14.83 -20.68 -9.36
CA THR A 8 15.07 -21.33 -8.07
C THR A 8 16.44 -20.92 -7.53
N ASP A 9 16.67 -21.09 -6.24
CA ASP A 9 18.00 -20.87 -5.62
C ASP A 9 19.08 -21.70 -6.33
N ALA A 10 18.81 -22.97 -6.62
CA ALA A 10 19.71 -23.86 -7.35
C ALA A 10 20.03 -23.30 -8.75
N SER A 11 19.00 -22.99 -9.55
CA SER A 11 19.21 -22.46 -10.92
C SER A 11 19.97 -21.13 -10.94
N PHE A 12 19.80 -20.29 -9.91
CA PHE A 12 20.53 -19.03 -9.79
C PHE A 12 22.01 -19.27 -9.43
N ARG A 13 22.29 -20.20 -8.52
CA ARG A 13 23.65 -20.57 -8.10
C ARG A 13 24.43 -21.30 -9.21
N GLU A 14 23.72 -22.10 -10.00
CA GLU A 14 24.25 -22.77 -11.20
C GLU A 14 24.40 -21.83 -12.40
N GLN A 15 23.95 -20.58 -12.27
CA GLN A 15 24.01 -19.55 -13.31
C GLN A 15 23.36 -19.95 -14.64
N LEU A 16 22.23 -20.67 -14.60
CA LEU A 16 21.57 -21.20 -15.80
C LEU A 16 21.03 -20.11 -16.76
N GLN A 17 21.05 -18.84 -16.34
CA GLN A 17 20.53 -17.70 -17.08
C GLN A 17 21.59 -16.62 -17.20
N GLU A 18 22.58 -16.84 -18.07
CA GLU A 18 23.80 -16.03 -18.21
C GLU A 18 23.51 -14.52 -18.27
N GLU A 19 22.43 -14.09 -18.95
CA GLU A 19 22.05 -12.69 -19.09
C GLU A 19 21.65 -11.99 -17.78
N HIS A 20 21.36 -12.76 -16.72
CA HIS A 20 20.99 -12.27 -15.40
C HIS A 20 22.13 -12.34 -14.39
N HIS A 21 23.30 -12.83 -14.79
CA HIS A 21 24.48 -12.91 -13.93
C HIS A 21 25.51 -11.84 -14.28
N TRP A 22 26.31 -11.50 -13.29
CA TRP A 22 27.39 -10.56 -13.48
C TRP A 22 28.52 -11.25 -14.25
N SER A 23 28.85 -10.75 -15.44
CA SER A 23 29.88 -11.35 -16.30
C SER A 23 31.27 -11.44 -15.69
N PHE A 24 31.52 -10.73 -14.59
CA PHE A 24 32.81 -10.67 -13.90
C PHE A 24 32.88 -11.54 -12.64
N GLY A 25 31.84 -12.33 -12.33
CA GLY A 25 31.90 -13.33 -11.26
C GLY A 25 30.56 -13.65 -10.58
N VAL A 26 30.65 -14.45 -9.52
CA VAL A 26 29.50 -14.84 -8.71
C VAL A 26 29.20 -13.75 -7.67
N SER A 27 27.92 -13.46 -7.43
CA SER A 27 27.50 -12.54 -6.37
C SER A 27 28.06 -13.00 -5.02
N PRO A 28 28.65 -12.10 -4.19
CA PRO A 28 29.10 -12.44 -2.85
C PRO A 28 28.00 -13.00 -1.96
N PHE A 29 26.73 -12.67 -2.23
CA PHE A 29 25.58 -13.23 -1.53
C PHE A 29 25.44 -14.75 -1.72
N CYS A 30 25.94 -15.31 -2.83
CA CYS A 30 25.95 -16.76 -3.03
C CYS A 30 26.87 -17.48 -2.03
N MET A 31 27.79 -16.79 -1.35
CA MET A 31 28.58 -17.39 -0.27
C MET A 31 27.77 -17.58 1.02
N LEU A 32 26.61 -16.94 1.14
CA LEU A 32 25.73 -17.05 2.29
C LEU A 32 24.73 -18.19 2.10
N GLN A 33 24.29 -18.78 3.21
CA GLN A 33 23.22 -19.79 3.25
C GLN A 33 21.83 -19.14 3.23
N ILE A 34 21.60 -18.30 2.22
CA ILE A 34 20.31 -17.64 1.98
C ILE A 34 19.77 -18.08 0.62
N ASP A 35 18.46 -18.19 0.51
CA ASP A 35 17.80 -18.46 -0.77
C ASP A 35 17.89 -17.21 -1.66
N MET A 36 18.55 -17.34 -2.80
CA MET A 36 18.84 -16.21 -3.70
C MET A 36 17.61 -15.65 -4.42
N ILE A 37 16.47 -16.33 -4.34
CA ILE A 37 15.20 -15.91 -4.95
C ILE A 37 14.23 -15.43 -3.88
N GLN A 38 13.98 -16.24 -2.86
CA GLN A 38 12.96 -15.95 -1.85
C GLN A 38 13.37 -14.88 -0.84
N GLN A 39 14.68 -14.68 -0.59
CA GLN A 39 15.14 -13.70 0.41
C GLN A 39 15.23 -12.26 -0.10
N PHE A 40 14.88 -12.03 -1.36
CA PHE A 40 14.93 -10.72 -2.01
C PHE A 40 13.54 -10.34 -2.56
N PRO A 41 12.55 -10.10 -1.68
CA PRO A 41 11.19 -9.82 -2.11
C PRO A 41 11.10 -8.50 -2.87
N ALA A 42 10.13 -8.43 -3.79
CA ALA A 42 9.82 -7.19 -4.49
C ALA A 42 9.18 -6.17 -3.52
N ASP A 43 9.84 -5.03 -3.34
CA ASP A 43 9.27 -3.95 -2.52
C ASP A 43 8.06 -3.30 -3.21
N TYR A 44 6.87 -3.53 -2.64
CA TYR A 44 5.63 -3.01 -3.21
C TYR A 44 5.50 -1.48 -3.10
N MET A 45 6.22 -0.82 -2.18
CA MET A 45 6.21 0.64 -2.10
C MET A 45 6.76 1.24 -3.40
N HIS A 46 7.94 0.79 -3.84
CA HIS A 46 8.53 1.24 -5.09
C HIS A 46 7.82 0.65 -6.32
N GLN A 47 7.60 -0.66 -6.33
CA GLN A 47 7.06 -1.35 -7.50
C GLN A 47 5.60 -0.98 -7.75
N CYS A 48 4.74 -1.12 -6.73
CA CYS A 48 3.30 -0.97 -6.90
C CYS A 48 2.86 0.48 -6.69
N CYS A 49 3.24 1.13 -5.60
CA CYS A 49 2.76 2.48 -5.31
C CYS A 49 3.44 3.52 -6.23
N LEU A 50 4.76 3.64 -6.16
CA LEU A 50 5.52 4.63 -6.94
C LEU A 50 5.64 4.26 -8.43
N GLY A 51 5.66 2.97 -8.75
CA GLY A 51 5.75 2.45 -10.11
C GLY A 51 4.38 2.38 -10.78
N VAL A 52 3.62 1.32 -10.49
CA VAL A 52 2.39 0.96 -11.23
C VAL A 52 1.25 1.96 -11.00
N MET A 53 0.92 2.28 -9.75
CA MET A 53 -0.20 3.19 -9.45
C MET A 53 0.06 4.59 -9.99
N ARG A 54 1.28 5.12 -9.80
CA ARG A 54 1.67 6.40 -10.41
C ARG A 54 1.54 6.34 -11.94
N LYS A 55 2.03 5.27 -12.56
CA LYS A 55 1.96 5.09 -14.02
C LYS A 55 0.52 5.10 -14.52
N LEU A 56 -0.40 4.38 -13.87
CA LEU A 56 -1.83 4.38 -14.23
C LEU A 56 -2.41 5.79 -14.18
N ILE A 57 -2.21 6.53 -13.09
CA ILE A 57 -2.71 7.90 -12.96
C ILE A 57 -2.12 8.80 -14.07
N VAL A 58 -0.82 8.70 -14.34
CA VAL A 58 -0.17 9.48 -15.40
C VAL A 58 -0.72 9.11 -16.78
N LEU A 59 -1.03 7.84 -17.06
CA LEU A 59 -1.66 7.43 -18.31
C LEU A 59 -3.05 8.03 -18.48
N TRP A 60 -3.85 8.09 -17.41
CA TRP A 60 -5.16 8.73 -17.44
C TRP A 60 -5.08 10.25 -17.59
N LEU A 61 -3.98 10.88 -17.15
CA LEU A 61 -3.80 12.34 -17.22
C LEU A 61 -3.17 12.80 -18.53
N ARG A 62 -2.14 12.08 -18.99
CA ARG A 62 -1.19 12.51 -20.03
C ARG A 62 -1.00 11.47 -21.14
N GLY A 63 -1.64 10.31 -21.04
CA GLY A 63 -1.48 9.21 -21.99
C GLY A 63 -2.21 9.42 -23.32
N LYS A 64 -2.42 8.31 -24.05
CA LYS A 64 -3.13 8.28 -25.33
C LYS A 64 -4.58 8.73 -25.15
N LEU A 65 -5.14 9.35 -26.19
CA LEU A 65 -6.53 9.84 -26.17
C LEU A 65 -7.56 8.77 -25.79
N SER A 66 -7.33 7.51 -26.17
CA SER A 66 -8.23 6.38 -25.84
C SER A 66 -8.36 6.11 -24.34
N THR A 67 -7.35 6.45 -23.54
CA THR A 67 -7.34 6.20 -22.08
C THR A 67 -7.27 7.49 -21.26
N ARG A 68 -7.12 8.64 -21.92
CA ARG A 68 -6.91 9.94 -21.27
C ARG A 68 -8.24 10.56 -20.90
N LEU A 69 -8.34 10.99 -19.65
CA LEU A 69 -9.49 11.70 -19.11
C LEU A 69 -9.54 13.14 -19.63
N SER A 70 -10.76 13.63 -19.86
CA SER A 70 -10.99 15.04 -20.15
C SER A 70 -10.69 15.93 -18.94
N SER A 71 -10.44 17.22 -19.18
CA SER A 71 -10.21 18.19 -18.11
C SER A 71 -11.36 18.27 -17.09
N GLY A 72 -12.61 18.02 -17.54
CA GLY A 72 -13.78 17.95 -16.65
C GLY A 72 -13.71 16.74 -15.72
N GLN A 73 -13.41 15.55 -16.26
CA GLN A 73 -13.24 14.32 -15.48
C GLN A 73 -12.09 14.43 -14.47
N LEU A 74 -10.96 15.05 -14.86
CA LEU A 74 -9.83 15.29 -13.96
C LEU A 74 -10.19 16.23 -12.79
N ARG A 75 -10.96 17.28 -13.08
CA ARG A 75 -11.48 18.20 -12.06
C ARG A 75 -12.45 17.51 -11.11
N GLU A 76 -13.31 16.64 -11.65
CA GLU A 76 -14.24 15.84 -10.88
C GLU A 76 -13.52 14.91 -9.90
N ILE A 77 -12.51 14.15 -10.35
CA ILE A 77 -11.73 13.28 -9.46
C ILE A 77 -11.03 14.10 -8.37
N SER A 78 -10.43 15.23 -8.74
CA SER A 78 -9.75 16.11 -7.78
C SER A 78 -10.73 16.67 -6.75
N SER A 79 -11.93 17.09 -7.17
CA SER A 79 -13.00 17.56 -6.27
C SER A 79 -13.45 16.45 -5.32
N ARG A 80 -13.67 15.23 -5.83
CA ARG A 80 -14.00 14.05 -4.99
C ARG A 80 -12.90 13.73 -3.98
N LEU A 81 -11.63 13.76 -4.38
CA LEU A 81 -10.50 13.56 -3.47
C LEU A 81 -10.47 14.61 -2.35
N LEU A 82 -10.67 15.88 -2.69
CA LEU A 82 -10.73 16.96 -1.71
C LEU A 82 -11.94 16.82 -0.79
N GLY A 83 -13.08 16.38 -1.31
CA GLY A 83 -14.30 16.09 -0.56
C GLY A 83 -14.15 14.94 0.44
N LEU A 84 -13.22 14.01 0.21
CA LEU A 84 -12.91 12.93 1.18
C LEU A 84 -12.08 13.42 2.37
N ARG A 85 -11.36 14.55 2.27
CA ARG A 85 -10.42 15.01 3.31
C ARG A 85 -11.01 15.09 4.72
N PRO A 86 -12.24 15.60 4.94
CA PRO A 86 -12.84 15.68 6.28
C PRO A 86 -13.15 14.32 6.90
N PHE A 87 -13.18 13.24 6.11
CA PHE A 87 -13.55 11.89 6.54
C PHE A 87 -12.35 10.95 6.67
N MET A 88 -11.14 11.42 6.37
CA MET A 88 -9.93 10.61 6.44
C MET A 88 -9.39 10.60 7.87
N PRO A 89 -9.22 9.45 8.54
CA PRO A 89 -8.60 9.37 9.86
C PRO A 89 -7.15 9.88 9.89
N ASP A 90 -6.63 10.17 11.07
CA ASP A 90 -5.25 10.63 11.30
C ASP A 90 -4.22 9.48 11.30
N LEU A 91 -4.69 8.23 11.32
CA LEU A 91 -3.87 7.06 11.01
C LEU A 91 -3.19 7.18 9.64
N PHE A 92 -3.83 7.87 8.69
CA PHE A 92 -3.21 8.16 7.41
C PHE A 92 -2.24 9.33 7.55
N ALA A 93 -0.96 9.07 7.24
CA ALA A 93 0.09 10.08 7.31
C ALA A 93 -0.18 11.36 6.48
N ARG A 94 -1.10 11.30 5.50
CA ARG A 94 -1.46 12.41 4.61
C ARG A 94 -2.94 12.37 4.26
N LYS A 95 -3.55 13.55 4.14
CA LYS A 95 -4.89 13.71 3.57
C LYS A 95 -4.82 13.77 2.02
N PRO A 96 -5.84 13.29 1.29
CA PRO A 96 -5.87 13.34 -0.17
C PRO A 96 -5.64 14.74 -0.72
N ARG A 97 -4.86 14.83 -1.81
CA ARG A 97 -4.66 16.05 -2.59
C ARG A 97 -5.29 15.88 -3.97
N GLY A 98 -5.47 16.98 -4.70
CA GLY A 98 -5.94 16.92 -6.08
C GLY A 98 -4.87 16.36 -7.03
N LEU A 99 -5.31 15.97 -8.23
CA LEU A 99 -4.46 15.33 -9.25
C LEU A 99 -3.44 16.30 -9.85
N GLU A 100 -3.65 17.60 -9.74
CA GLU A 100 -2.67 18.64 -10.14
C GLU A 100 -1.34 18.50 -9.41
N ASN A 101 -1.33 17.83 -8.24
CA ASN A 101 -0.15 17.61 -7.42
C ASN A 101 0.51 16.24 -7.65
N ILE A 102 0.06 15.43 -8.62
CA ILE A 102 0.46 14.01 -8.78
C ILE A 102 1.98 13.81 -8.83
N ASP A 103 2.72 14.69 -9.50
CA ASP A 103 4.18 14.60 -9.61
C ASP A 103 4.88 14.69 -8.23
N ARG A 104 4.21 15.29 -7.24
CA ARG A 104 4.68 15.47 -5.86
C ARG A 104 4.00 14.54 -4.85
N TRP A 105 3.14 13.62 -5.29
CA TRP A 105 2.56 12.62 -4.39
C TRP A 105 3.64 11.69 -3.86
N LYS A 106 3.61 11.40 -2.56
CA LYS A 106 4.49 10.40 -1.95
C LYS A 106 3.91 9.00 -2.11
N ALA A 107 4.74 7.98 -1.86
CA ALA A 107 4.32 6.58 -1.88
C ALA A 107 3.11 6.31 -0.95
N THR A 108 3.05 6.97 0.21
CA THR A 108 1.91 6.82 1.16
C THR A 108 0.58 7.33 0.59
N GLU A 109 0.62 8.37 -0.25
CA GLU A 109 -0.58 8.92 -0.90
C GLU A 109 -1.04 8.01 -2.06
N LEU A 110 -0.09 7.44 -2.79
CA LEU A 110 -0.38 6.45 -3.84
C LEU A 110 -0.91 5.14 -3.24
N ARG A 111 -0.35 4.70 -2.10
CA ARG A 111 -0.88 3.57 -1.31
C ARG A 111 -2.31 3.85 -0.84
N GLN A 112 -2.56 5.04 -0.31
CA GLN A 112 -3.90 5.45 0.10
C GLN A 112 -4.89 5.43 -1.08
N PHE A 113 -4.44 5.91 -2.25
CA PHE A 113 -5.24 5.92 -3.46
C PHE A 113 -5.59 4.51 -3.94
N VAL A 114 -4.60 3.63 -4.08
CA VAL A 114 -4.84 2.28 -4.59
C VAL A 114 -5.64 1.43 -3.62
N LEU A 115 -5.40 1.52 -2.31
CA LEU A 115 -6.09 0.67 -1.33
C LEU A 115 -7.48 1.19 -0.98
N TYR A 116 -7.70 2.51 -0.96
CA TYR A 116 -8.93 3.09 -0.41
C TYR A 116 -9.62 4.06 -1.37
N THR A 117 -9.05 5.24 -1.60
CA THR A 117 -9.82 6.37 -2.17
C THR A 117 -10.09 6.21 -3.67
N GLY A 118 -9.19 5.57 -4.42
CA GLY A 118 -9.31 5.34 -5.86
C GLY A 118 -10.59 4.60 -6.24
N LYS A 119 -10.98 3.59 -5.45
CA LYS A 119 -12.20 2.79 -5.65
C LYS A 119 -13.45 3.66 -5.69
N ILE A 120 -13.46 4.75 -4.92
CA ILE A 120 -14.60 5.68 -4.79
C ILE A 120 -14.52 6.76 -5.86
N VAL A 121 -13.38 7.44 -5.96
CA VAL A 121 -13.29 8.67 -6.78
C VAL A 121 -13.29 8.39 -8.28
N LEU A 122 -12.87 7.20 -8.70
CA LEU A 122 -12.79 6.81 -10.12
C LEU A 122 -14.12 6.26 -10.66
N LYS A 123 -15.03 5.77 -9.81
CA LYS A 123 -16.27 5.13 -10.26
C LYS A 123 -17.16 6.12 -11.00
N GLY A 124 -17.59 5.74 -12.19
CA GLY A 124 -18.40 6.59 -13.08
C GLY A 124 -17.64 7.77 -13.70
N VAL A 125 -16.32 7.85 -13.52
CA VAL A 125 -15.46 8.82 -14.22
C VAL A 125 -14.59 8.12 -15.26
N LEU A 126 -13.94 7.02 -14.88
CA LEU A 126 -13.30 6.11 -15.84
C LEU A 126 -14.37 5.36 -16.64
N SER A 127 -14.01 4.92 -17.86
CA SER A 127 -14.81 3.89 -18.55
C SER A 127 -14.83 2.62 -17.71
N ASP A 128 -15.87 1.80 -17.89
CA ASP A 128 -16.03 0.57 -17.10
C ASP A 128 -14.82 -0.35 -17.26
N GLU A 129 -14.28 -0.53 -18.47
CA GLU A 129 -13.06 -1.30 -18.74
C GLU A 129 -11.84 -0.82 -17.94
N LEU A 130 -11.60 0.50 -17.90
CA LEU A 130 -10.47 1.07 -17.16
C LEU A 130 -10.68 0.99 -15.64
N TYR A 131 -11.93 1.13 -15.19
CA TYR A 131 -12.27 1.01 -13.78
C TYR A 131 -12.13 -0.44 -13.29
N GLU A 132 -12.66 -1.40 -14.03
CA GLU A 132 -12.54 -2.83 -13.73
C GLU A 132 -11.07 -3.26 -13.71
N HIS A 133 -10.27 -2.80 -14.67
CA HIS A 133 -8.81 -3.00 -14.68
C HIS A 133 -8.15 -2.44 -13.42
N PHE A 134 -8.47 -1.22 -13.01
CA PHE A 134 -8.00 -0.66 -11.74
C PHE A 134 -8.43 -1.50 -10.53
N MET A 135 -9.67 -2.00 -10.52
CA MET A 135 -10.22 -2.80 -9.42
C MET A 135 -9.50 -4.14 -9.25
N LEU A 136 -9.04 -4.79 -10.32
CA LEU A 136 -8.19 -6.00 -10.23
C LEU A 136 -6.95 -5.73 -9.38
N PHE A 137 -6.19 -4.67 -9.72
CA PHE A 137 -4.99 -4.27 -8.98
C PHE A 137 -5.30 -3.84 -7.55
N SER A 138 -6.36 -3.03 -7.41
CA SER A 138 -6.78 -2.43 -6.15
C SER A 138 -7.28 -3.45 -5.12
N VAL A 139 -7.93 -4.52 -5.56
CA VAL A 139 -8.37 -5.64 -4.71
C VAL A 139 -7.23 -6.60 -4.43
N ALA A 140 -6.43 -6.96 -5.43
CA ALA A 140 -5.27 -7.83 -5.23
C ALA A 140 -4.32 -7.27 -4.16
N LEU A 141 -3.94 -5.99 -4.26
CA LEU A 141 -3.11 -5.35 -3.23
C LEU A 141 -3.75 -5.33 -1.85
N ALA A 142 -5.06 -5.12 -1.75
CA ALA A 142 -5.75 -5.13 -0.46
C ALA A 142 -5.67 -6.50 0.24
N ILE A 143 -5.76 -7.58 -0.55
CA ILE A 143 -5.55 -8.94 -0.06
C ILE A 143 -4.08 -9.15 0.37
N LEU A 144 -3.13 -8.80 -0.50
CA LEU A 144 -1.70 -9.08 -0.28
C LEU A 144 -1.07 -8.25 0.86
N VAL A 145 -1.63 -7.08 1.18
CA VAL A 145 -1.19 -6.26 2.32
C VAL A 145 -1.69 -6.81 3.66
N CYS A 146 -2.84 -7.50 3.69
CA CYS A 146 -3.43 -7.98 4.94
C CYS A 146 -2.91 -9.39 5.29
N PRO A 147 -2.24 -9.58 6.44
CA PRO A 147 -1.68 -10.89 6.84
C PRO A 147 -2.71 -12.04 6.90
N HIS A 148 -3.95 -11.73 7.30
CA HIS A 148 -5.02 -12.72 7.35
C HIS A 148 -5.50 -13.11 5.95
N LEU A 149 -5.72 -12.13 5.07
CA LEU A 149 -6.25 -12.36 3.73
C LEU A 149 -5.20 -13.00 2.82
N VAL A 150 -3.93 -12.58 2.88
CA VAL A 150 -2.87 -13.18 2.05
C VAL A 150 -2.70 -14.68 2.34
N LYS A 151 -2.90 -15.11 3.58
CA LYS A 151 -2.82 -16.54 3.94
C LYS A 151 -3.92 -17.37 3.27
N GLN A 152 -5.11 -16.80 3.10
CA GLN A 152 -6.29 -17.51 2.59
C GLN A 152 -6.50 -17.32 1.08
N TYR A 153 -6.19 -16.14 0.56
CA TYR A 153 -6.57 -15.68 -0.77
C TYR A 153 -5.39 -15.29 -1.65
N SER A 154 -4.15 -15.70 -1.33
CA SER A 154 -2.97 -15.39 -2.15
C SER A 154 -3.12 -15.90 -3.60
N CYS A 155 -3.64 -17.12 -3.81
CA CYS A 155 -3.88 -17.64 -5.16
C CYS A 155 -4.87 -16.74 -5.94
N PHE A 156 -5.98 -16.35 -5.31
CA PHE A 156 -6.95 -15.45 -5.94
C PHE A 156 -6.33 -14.09 -6.26
N ALA A 157 -5.55 -13.51 -5.35
CA ALA A 157 -4.83 -12.26 -5.63
C ALA A 157 -3.81 -12.41 -6.76
N SER A 158 -3.16 -13.58 -6.87
CA SER A 158 -2.26 -13.90 -7.98
C SER A 158 -2.99 -13.90 -9.32
N ASP A 159 -4.18 -14.53 -9.39
CA ASP A 159 -5.01 -14.54 -10.60
C ASP A 159 -5.43 -13.12 -11.00
N LEU A 160 -5.86 -12.30 -10.04
CA LEU A 160 -6.20 -10.89 -10.28
C LEU A 160 -5.02 -10.08 -10.83
N LEU A 161 -3.79 -10.32 -10.33
CA LEU A 161 -2.60 -9.65 -10.84
C LEU A 161 -2.21 -10.13 -12.24
N PHE A 162 -2.41 -11.42 -12.53
CA PHE A 162 -2.20 -11.96 -13.87
C PHE A 162 -3.15 -11.29 -14.87
N ASP A 163 -4.45 -11.25 -14.55
CA ASP A 163 -5.47 -10.60 -15.37
C ASP A 163 -5.18 -9.10 -15.53
N PHE A 164 -4.78 -8.41 -14.46
CA PHE A 164 -4.37 -7.01 -14.51
C PHE A 164 -3.23 -6.77 -15.52
N VAL A 165 -2.23 -7.66 -15.56
CA VAL A 165 -1.10 -7.51 -16.46
C VAL A 165 -1.50 -7.79 -17.92
N GLU A 166 -2.25 -8.86 -18.18
CA GLU A 166 -2.69 -9.22 -19.53
C GLU A 166 -3.71 -8.20 -20.10
N ASP A 167 -4.66 -7.73 -19.29
CA ASP A 167 -5.64 -6.71 -19.73
C ASP A 167 -5.01 -5.32 -19.86
N GLY A 168 -4.04 -5.00 -19.00
CA GLY A 168 -3.29 -3.75 -19.11
C GLY A 168 -2.55 -3.64 -20.45
N ARG A 169 -2.02 -4.75 -20.96
CA ARG A 169 -1.43 -4.80 -22.31
C ARG A 169 -2.44 -4.42 -23.39
N LYS A 170 -3.66 -4.93 -23.32
CA LYS A 170 -4.73 -4.65 -24.30
C LYS A 170 -5.18 -3.19 -24.22
N LEU A 171 -5.38 -2.66 -23.02
CA LEU A 171 -5.91 -1.32 -22.78
C LEU A 171 -4.91 -0.19 -23.10
N TYR A 172 -3.64 -0.37 -22.73
CA TYR A 172 -2.62 0.69 -22.81
C TYR A 172 -1.58 0.42 -23.91
N GLY A 173 -1.53 -0.80 -24.46
CA GLY A 173 -0.55 -1.26 -25.46
C GLY A 173 0.73 -1.82 -24.84
N ASP A 174 1.63 -2.34 -25.69
CA ASP A 174 2.85 -3.03 -25.24
C ASP A 174 3.77 -2.18 -24.35
N ALA A 175 3.80 -0.85 -24.52
CA ALA A 175 4.57 0.07 -23.67
C ALA A 175 4.08 0.11 -22.20
N PHE A 176 2.91 -0.48 -21.91
CA PHE A 176 2.44 -0.67 -20.55
C PHE A 176 3.28 -1.68 -19.78
N LEU A 177 3.73 -2.73 -20.46
CA LEU A 177 4.45 -3.88 -19.93
C LEU A 177 5.93 -3.55 -19.64
N VAL A 178 6.14 -2.65 -18.69
CA VAL A 178 7.46 -2.35 -18.12
C VAL A 178 7.78 -3.35 -17.00
N TYR A 179 9.06 -3.42 -16.60
CA TYR A 179 9.53 -4.29 -15.53
C TYR A 179 8.60 -4.31 -14.30
N ASN A 180 8.28 -3.14 -13.73
CA ASN A 180 7.43 -3.04 -12.53
C ASN A 180 6.03 -3.63 -12.70
N VAL A 181 5.49 -3.66 -13.92
CA VAL A 181 4.18 -4.25 -14.22
C VAL A 181 4.32 -5.77 -14.35
N HIS A 182 5.35 -6.22 -15.07
CA HIS A 182 5.61 -7.65 -15.23
C HIS A 182 5.90 -8.35 -13.90
N SER A 183 6.74 -7.76 -13.04
CA SER A 183 7.14 -8.34 -11.77
C SER A 183 5.98 -8.44 -10.76
N MET A 184 4.82 -7.85 -11.04
CA MET A 184 3.62 -7.99 -10.21
C MET A 184 3.14 -9.43 -10.10
N VAL A 185 3.34 -10.27 -11.12
CA VAL A 185 2.89 -11.67 -11.08
C VAL A 185 3.60 -12.49 -9.99
N HIS A 186 4.74 -12.01 -9.48
CA HIS A 186 5.49 -12.63 -8.39
C HIS A 186 5.14 -12.03 -7.01
N LEU A 187 4.35 -10.97 -6.97
CA LEU A 187 4.06 -10.25 -5.73
C LEU A 187 3.25 -11.11 -4.73
N ALA A 188 2.39 -11.99 -5.23
CA ALA A 188 1.57 -12.85 -4.39
C ALA A 188 2.39 -13.91 -3.64
N SER A 189 3.44 -14.46 -4.27
CA SER A 189 4.34 -15.40 -3.60
C SER A 189 5.17 -14.70 -2.52
N ASP A 190 5.68 -13.50 -2.81
CA ASP A 190 6.45 -12.71 -1.85
C ASP A 190 5.59 -12.34 -0.64
N ALA A 191 4.39 -11.81 -0.88
CA ALA A 191 3.46 -11.46 0.18
C ALA A 191 3.10 -12.68 1.05
N HIS A 192 2.92 -13.85 0.45
CA HIS A 192 2.60 -15.06 1.19
C HIS A 192 3.78 -15.52 2.06
N ALA A 193 5.00 -15.54 1.50
CA ALA A 193 6.21 -15.92 2.22
C ALA A 193 6.50 -15.00 3.42
N TYR A 194 6.26 -13.70 3.27
CA TYR A 194 6.51 -12.69 4.31
C TYR A 194 5.28 -12.36 5.16
N CYS A 195 4.18 -13.10 5.04
CA CYS A 195 2.93 -12.88 5.77
C CYS A 195 2.30 -11.48 5.56
N GLY A 196 2.54 -10.86 4.40
CA GLY A 196 1.96 -9.59 4.00
C GLY A 196 3.00 -8.67 3.38
N LEU A 197 2.55 -7.83 2.44
CA LEU A 197 3.44 -6.89 1.76
C LEU A 197 3.99 -5.78 2.67
N ASP A 198 3.30 -5.42 3.75
CA ASP A 198 3.80 -4.42 4.70
C ASP A 198 5.04 -4.91 5.45
N GLU A 199 5.16 -6.21 5.70
CA GLU A 199 6.25 -6.85 6.46
C GLU A 199 7.58 -6.88 5.69
N CYS A 200 7.53 -6.84 4.36
CA CYS A 200 8.72 -6.76 3.50
C CYS A 200 8.86 -5.42 2.77
N SER A 201 8.14 -4.38 3.22
CA SER A 201 8.14 -3.08 2.57
C SER A 201 9.27 -2.14 3.00
N SER A 202 9.62 -1.23 2.11
CA SER A 202 10.62 -0.18 2.37
C SER A 202 10.06 1.04 3.12
N PHE A 203 8.76 1.08 3.44
CA PHE A 203 8.16 2.23 4.15
C PHE A 203 8.84 2.50 5.51
N PRO A 204 9.01 1.52 6.42
CA PRO A 204 9.67 1.75 7.70
C PRO A 204 11.14 2.13 7.53
N PHE A 205 11.82 1.49 6.57
CA PHE A 205 13.22 1.73 6.28
C PHE A 205 13.46 3.17 5.79
N GLU A 206 12.71 3.64 4.80
CA GLU A 206 12.85 5.02 4.30
C GLU A 206 12.53 6.06 5.36
N ASN A 207 11.50 5.80 6.18
CA ASN A 207 11.14 6.69 7.27
C ASN A 207 12.27 6.78 8.32
N TYR A 208 12.85 5.65 8.71
CA TYR A 208 13.97 5.63 9.65
C TYR A 208 15.24 6.24 9.04
N LEU A 209 15.54 5.94 7.78
CA LEU A 209 16.65 6.56 7.05
C LEU A 209 16.52 8.08 6.98
N HIS A 210 15.30 8.59 6.81
CA HIS A 210 15.04 10.03 6.86
C HIS A 210 15.35 10.63 8.23
N GLN A 211 15.01 9.95 9.32
CA GLN A 211 15.36 10.38 10.68
C GLN A 211 16.88 10.41 10.88
N LEU A 212 17.59 9.35 10.46
CA LEU A 212 19.05 9.30 10.53
C LEU A 212 19.70 10.46 9.75
N LYS A 213 19.20 10.75 8.54
CA LYS A 213 19.70 11.87 7.72
C LYS A 213 19.57 13.22 8.43
N ARG A 214 18.53 13.43 9.25
CA ARG A 214 18.36 14.66 10.04
C ARG A 214 19.35 14.80 11.20
N LEU A 215 19.95 13.70 11.65
CA LEU A 215 21.00 13.73 12.69
C LEU A 215 22.33 14.23 12.13
N VAL A 216 22.53 14.12 10.81
CA VAL A 216 23.74 14.57 10.11
C VAL A 216 23.62 16.06 9.79
N HIS A 217 24.41 16.88 10.46
CA HIS A 217 24.43 18.34 10.27
C HIS A 217 25.46 18.78 9.22
N SER A 218 26.52 17.98 9.01
CA SER A 218 27.56 18.26 8.02
C SER A 218 28.15 16.98 7.44
N GLY A 219 28.82 17.08 6.29
CA GLY A 219 29.53 15.94 5.68
C GLY A 219 30.76 15.45 6.46
N ARG A 220 31.18 16.13 7.53
CA ARG A 220 32.35 15.76 8.33
C ARG A 220 31.99 14.70 9.37
N ASN A 221 32.57 13.51 9.27
CA ASN A 221 32.36 12.41 10.22
C ASN A 221 30.87 12.10 10.49
N PRO A 222 30.05 11.82 9.45
CA PRO A 222 28.61 11.65 9.58
C PRO A 222 28.23 10.49 10.52
N LEU A 223 28.98 9.39 10.51
CA LEU A 223 28.76 8.25 11.41
C LEU A 223 28.94 8.65 12.88
N SER A 224 30.00 9.38 13.21
CA SER A 224 30.24 9.85 14.57
C SER A 224 29.16 10.83 15.03
N GLN A 225 28.63 11.67 14.14
CA GLN A 225 27.50 12.55 14.46
C GLN A 225 26.25 11.72 14.81
N ILE A 226 25.92 10.72 13.98
CA ILE A 226 24.76 9.84 14.22
C ILE A 226 24.90 9.12 15.56
N ILE A 227 26.04 8.46 15.82
CA ILE A 227 26.27 7.68 17.04
C ILE A 227 26.12 8.57 18.29
N LYS A 228 26.74 9.76 18.29
CA LYS A 228 26.63 10.69 19.42
C LYS A 228 25.19 11.14 19.65
N ARG A 229 24.46 11.51 18.59
CA ARG A 229 23.07 11.96 18.69
C ARG A 229 22.11 10.85 19.13
N LEU A 230 22.28 9.62 18.65
CA LEU A 230 21.52 8.47 19.14
C LEU A 230 21.75 8.25 20.64
N GLY A 231 23.01 8.31 21.09
CA GLY A 231 23.34 8.19 22.51
C GLY A 231 22.76 9.31 23.39
N GLU A 232 22.60 10.53 22.87
CA GLU A 232 21.89 11.62 23.56
C GLU A 232 20.38 11.37 23.65
N ILE A 233 19.77 10.87 22.56
CA ILE A 233 18.32 10.57 22.49
C ILE A 233 17.96 9.45 23.46
N ASP A 234 18.75 8.38 23.51
CA ASP A 234 18.46 7.22 24.36
C ASP A 234 18.46 7.60 25.84
N LYS A 235 19.43 8.42 26.28
CA LYS A 235 19.49 8.94 27.66
C LYS A 235 18.24 9.75 28.04
N HIS A 236 17.78 10.63 27.14
CA HIS A 236 16.57 11.41 27.39
C HIS A 236 15.28 10.58 27.34
N ARG A 237 15.28 9.45 26.63
CA ARG A 237 14.11 8.58 26.52
C ARG A 237 13.86 7.75 27.78
N GLU A 238 14.93 7.35 28.46
CA GLU A 238 14.85 6.64 29.75
C GLU A 238 14.23 7.54 30.86
N GLU A 239 14.32 8.87 30.71
CA GLU A 239 13.75 9.86 31.64
C GLU A 239 12.24 10.10 31.43
N LEU A 240 11.67 9.65 30.31
CA LEU A 240 10.29 9.96 29.88
C LEU A 240 9.51 8.69 29.51
N SER A 241 9.38 7.75 30.45
CA SER A 241 8.51 6.58 30.27
C SER A 241 7.14 6.80 30.93
N ASN A 242 6.22 7.40 30.18
CA ASN A 242 4.79 7.15 30.32
C ASN A 242 4.14 7.29 28.94
N LYS A 243 3.90 6.17 28.25
CA LYS A 243 3.06 6.16 27.06
C LYS A 243 1.60 6.15 27.51
N PRO A 244 0.78 7.16 27.17
CA PRO A 244 -0.65 7.06 27.43
C PRO A 244 -1.24 5.91 26.61
N ALA A 245 -2.22 5.22 27.20
CA ALA A 245 -3.03 4.23 26.50
C ALA A 245 -3.73 4.85 25.28
N ALA A 246 -4.09 4.01 24.30
CA ALA A 246 -4.86 4.45 23.13
C ALA A 246 -6.11 5.23 23.58
N VAL A 247 -6.19 6.50 23.18
CA VAL A 247 -7.30 7.38 23.55
C VAL A 247 -8.43 7.16 22.55
N VAL A 248 -9.63 6.86 23.05
CA VAL A 248 -10.83 6.76 22.22
C VAL A 248 -11.27 8.18 21.85
N GLU A 249 -11.30 8.48 20.55
CA GLU A 249 -11.74 9.79 20.04
C GLU A 249 -13.25 9.82 19.77
N THR A 250 -13.91 10.92 20.14
CA THR A 250 -15.34 11.16 19.88
C THR A 250 -15.56 12.06 18.66
N GLN A 251 -14.51 12.71 18.17
CA GLN A 251 -14.59 13.65 17.05
C GLN A 251 -14.25 12.97 15.73
N LYS A 252 -15.01 13.34 14.69
CA LYS A 252 -14.67 12.97 13.32
C LYS A 252 -13.32 13.60 12.94
N PRO A 253 -12.48 12.90 12.17
CA PRO A 253 -12.73 11.61 11.50
C PRO A 253 -12.29 10.35 12.28
N ASN A 254 -11.75 10.49 13.49
CA ASN A 254 -11.13 9.38 14.23
C ASN A 254 -12.08 8.65 15.17
N ASN A 255 -13.37 8.98 15.15
CA ASN A 255 -14.37 8.39 16.02
C ASN A 255 -14.98 7.09 15.48
N VAL A 256 -14.42 6.49 14.44
CA VAL A 256 -14.95 5.24 13.84
C VAL A 256 -13.93 4.12 13.97
N PHE A 257 -14.39 2.97 14.44
CA PHE A 257 -13.56 1.79 14.71
C PHE A 257 -14.23 0.51 14.19
N VAL A 258 -13.41 -0.50 13.94
CA VAL A 258 -13.88 -1.87 13.65
C VAL A 258 -13.53 -2.74 14.84
N LEU A 259 -14.54 -3.36 15.44
CA LEU A 259 -14.38 -4.27 16.58
C LEU A 259 -13.82 -5.62 16.14
N SER A 260 -13.37 -6.44 17.09
CA SER A 260 -12.85 -7.80 16.83
C SER A 260 -13.88 -8.73 16.18
N ASN A 261 -15.17 -8.47 16.38
CA ASN A 261 -16.27 -9.17 15.73
C ASN A 261 -16.64 -8.56 14.36
N LEU A 262 -15.79 -7.69 13.80
CA LEU A 262 -15.94 -7.00 12.52
C LEU A 262 -17.10 -5.99 12.45
N GLN A 263 -17.73 -5.65 13.58
CA GLN A 263 -18.72 -4.58 13.60
C GLN A 263 -18.04 -3.21 13.45
N CYS A 264 -18.56 -2.39 12.53
CA CYS A 264 -18.17 -0.99 12.42
C CYS A 264 -18.97 -0.15 13.42
N CYS A 265 -18.26 0.64 14.22
CA CYS A 265 -18.86 1.45 15.27
C CYS A 265 -18.39 2.90 15.19
N GLU A 266 -19.31 3.85 15.42
CA GLU A 266 -19.02 5.27 15.58
C GLU A 266 -19.16 5.64 17.05
N VAL A 267 -18.08 6.11 17.68
CA VAL A 267 -18.08 6.60 19.05
C VAL A 267 -18.84 7.92 19.11
N ILE A 268 -19.82 7.98 20.02
CA ILE A 268 -20.66 9.16 20.28
C ILE A 268 -20.14 9.91 21.49
N SER A 269 -19.89 9.21 22.60
CA SER A 269 -19.47 9.82 23.86
C SER A 269 -18.72 8.82 24.73
N VAL A 270 -17.75 9.32 25.50
CA VAL A 270 -17.13 8.57 26.61
C VAL A 270 -17.89 8.93 27.88
N VAL A 271 -18.31 7.93 28.65
CA VAL A 271 -18.99 8.07 29.93
C VAL A 271 -18.02 7.60 31.00
N ASP A 272 -17.61 8.52 31.87
CA ASP A 272 -16.91 8.15 33.09
C ASP A 272 -17.95 7.54 34.04
N ALA A 273 -17.89 6.21 34.23
CA ALA A 273 -18.69 5.58 35.25
C ALA A 273 -18.19 6.10 36.61
N THR A 274 -19.12 6.49 37.48
CA THR A 274 -18.83 6.99 38.82
C THR A 274 -18.16 5.88 39.64
N GLY A 275 -16.84 5.96 39.80
CA GLY A 275 -16.04 4.98 40.53
C GLY A 275 -14.92 4.46 39.66
N GLU A 276 -13.70 4.51 40.18
CA GLU A 276 -12.44 4.36 39.47
C GLU A 276 -12.36 3.15 38.52
N VAL A 277 -11.63 3.37 37.41
CA VAL A 277 -11.01 2.42 36.47
C VAL A 277 -11.78 2.07 35.18
N ASP A 278 -13.12 2.08 35.13
CA ASP A 278 -13.84 1.64 33.91
C ASP A 278 -14.43 2.81 33.08
N ARG A 279 -13.74 3.18 31.99
CA ARG A 279 -14.25 4.11 30.99
C ARG A 279 -15.24 3.38 30.08
N MET A 280 -16.52 3.73 30.16
CA MET A 280 -17.52 3.21 29.24
C MET A 280 -17.61 4.08 27.99
N VAL A 281 -17.75 3.46 26.83
CA VAL A 281 -17.89 4.17 25.55
C VAL A 281 -19.29 3.92 24.99
N ARG A 282 -20.03 4.99 24.74
CA ARG A 282 -21.28 4.91 23.97
C ARG A 282 -20.94 5.04 22.50
N TYR A 283 -21.33 4.05 21.71
CA TYR A 283 -21.12 4.02 20.27
C TYR A 283 -22.40 3.65 19.52
N ARG A 284 -22.50 4.08 18.27
CA ARG A 284 -23.48 3.65 17.28
C ARG A 284 -22.88 2.48 16.50
N VAL A 285 -23.64 1.42 16.29
CA VAL A 285 -23.25 0.31 15.41
C VAL A 285 -23.85 0.54 14.03
N TYR A 286 -23.07 0.26 12.98
CA TYR A 286 -23.58 0.18 11.62
C TYR A 286 -24.03 -1.25 11.34
N ASP A 287 -25.33 -1.55 11.48
CA ASP A 287 -25.84 -2.93 11.36
C ASP A 287 -26.13 -3.37 9.92
N ASN A 288 -26.45 -2.42 9.02
CA ASN A 288 -26.81 -2.70 7.63
C ASN A 288 -25.64 -2.41 6.68
N LEU A 289 -24.57 -3.19 6.82
CA LEU A 289 -23.37 -3.09 5.97
C LEU A 289 -23.56 -3.87 4.67
N LYS A 290 -23.68 -3.14 3.56
CA LYS A 290 -23.72 -3.73 2.21
C LYS A 290 -22.34 -3.69 1.56
N PRO A 291 -22.04 -4.58 0.61
CA PRO A 291 -20.86 -4.42 -0.22
C PRO A 291 -20.93 -3.11 -1.00
N LEU A 292 -19.82 -2.40 -1.08
CA LEU A 292 -19.66 -1.22 -1.93
C LEU A 292 -19.63 -1.61 -3.42
N PHE A 293 -19.05 -2.78 -3.73
CA PHE A 293 -18.98 -3.38 -5.06
C PHE A 293 -18.96 -4.91 -4.97
N MET A 294 -19.33 -5.58 -6.06
CA MET A 294 -19.38 -7.04 -6.15
C MET A 294 -18.31 -7.65 -7.06
N GLN A 295 -17.62 -6.82 -7.85
CA GLN A 295 -16.59 -7.24 -8.80
C GLN A 295 -15.28 -6.52 -8.49
N PRO A 296 -14.11 -7.21 -8.53
CA PRO A 296 -13.92 -8.64 -8.85
C PRO A 296 -14.33 -9.61 -7.72
N CYS A 297 -14.64 -9.11 -6.52
CA CYS A 297 -15.20 -9.90 -5.42
C CYS A 297 -16.16 -9.05 -4.59
N ASP A 298 -16.89 -9.69 -3.68
CA ASP A 298 -17.64 -8.99 -2.63
C ASP A 298 -16.69 -8.12 -1.81
N SER A 299 -16.91 -6.80 -1.80
CA SER A 299 -15.99 -5.85 -1.19
C SER A 299 -15.84 -6.03 0.33
N ARG A 300 -16.78 -6.73 0.98
CA ARG A 300 -16.70 -7.05 2.41
C ARG A 300 -15.51 -7.96 2.74
N LEU A 301 -15.07 -8.77 1.77
CA LEU A 301 -13.87 -9.62 1.91
C LEU A 301 -12.63 -8.80 2.28
N ILE A 302 -12.49 -7.60 1.70
CA ILE A 302 -11.36 -6.69 1.96
C ILE A 302 -11.71 -5.56 2.94
N GLY A 303 -12.78 -5.73 3.73
CA GLY A 303 -13.20 -4.76 4.74
C GLY A 303 -13.75 -3.45 4.18
N VAL A 304 -14.33 -3.47 2.97
CA VAL A 304 -14.92 -2.29 2.34
C VAL A 304 -16.45 -2.42 2.33
N TYR A 305 -17.11 -1.48 2.98
CA TYR A 305 -18.55 -1.50 3.22
C TYR A 305 -19.23 -0.21 2.76
N LYS A 306 -20.51 -0.31 2.43
CA LYS A 306 -21.46 0.79 2.28
C LYS A 306 -22.46 0.69 3.43
N ALA A 307 -22.32 1.58 4.41
CA ALA A 307 -23.33 1.77 5.46
C ALA A 307 -24.51 2.55 4.89
N GLN A 308 -25.73 2.11 5.20
CA GLN A 308 -26.99 2.80 4.86
C GLN A 308 -27.58 3.46 6.10
#